data_AF-A0A952GHZ3-F1
#
_entry.id   AF-A0A952GHZ3-F1
#
_cell.length_a   1.000
_cell.length_b   1.000
_cell.length_c   1.000
_cell.angle_alpha   90.00
_cell.angle_beta   90.00
_cell.angle_gamma   90.00
#
_symmetry.space_group_name_H-M   'P 1'
#
loop_
_entity.id
_entity.type
_entity.pdbx_description
1 polymer ?
#
loop_
_entity_poly.entity_id
_entity_poly.type
_entity_poly.pdbx_seq_one_letter_code
_entity_poly.pdbx_strand_id
1 'polypeptide(L)'
;MTSGTTTLDAAAILADTRRARKAENAAAARVLANAVQWARLHVVEDLDDASTVLVEGGRDTGIPIAGPGAPLVSDFAVAEFASAIGLSAASGRTLVGLALELAHRLPKLWDRVQDGSLA
;
A
#
# COMPACT_ATOMS: atom_id res chain seq x y z
N MET A 1 29.94 -45.38 10.01
CA MET A 1 29.54 -44.03 10.44
C MET A 1 29.39 -43.17 9.20
N THR A 2 28.20 -43.18 8.61
CA THR A 2 27.88 -42.46 7.37
C THR A 2 27.68 -40.99 7.69
N SER A 3 28.62 -40.16 7.25
CA SER A 3 28.52 -38.70 7.26
C SER A 3 27.27 -38.28 6.47
N GLY A 4 26.23 -37.87 7.19
CA GLY A 4 25.00 -37.35 6.63
C GLY A 4 25.22 -35.94 6.09
N THR A 5 25.76 -35.85 4.89
CA THR A 5 25.72 -34.62 4.10
C THR A 5 24.31 -34.48 3.58
N THR A 6 23.50 -33.61 4.19
CA THR A 6 22.24 -33.15 3.60
C THR A 6 22.57 -32.56 2.23
N THR A 7 22.39 -33.33 1.16
CA THR A 7 22.49 -32.81 -0.20
C THR A 7 21.51 -31.65 -0.32
N LEU A 8 22.01 -30.42 -0.46
CA LEU A 8 21.18 -29.28 -0.83
C LEU A 8 20.55 -29.60 -2.18
N ASP A 9 19.28 -29.98 -2.19
CA ASP A 9 18.53 -30.14 -3.43
C ASP A 9 18.24 -28.74 -4.00
N ALA A 10 18.99 -28.37 -5.03
CA ALA A 10 18.84 -27.10 -5.72
C ALA A 10 17.41 -26.87 -6.22
N ALA A 11 16.72 -27.92 -6.68
CA ALA A 11 15.33 -27.80 -7.14
C ALA A 11 14.39 -27.51 -5.96
N ALA A 12 14.60 -28.16 -4.81
CA ALA A 12 13.85 -27.90 -3.59
C ALA A 12 14.05 -26.46 -3.09
N ILE A 13 15.29 -25.95 -3.12
CA ILE A 13 15.60 -24.57 -2.71
C ILE A 13 14.87 -23.57 -3.61
N LEU A 14 14.94 -23.73 -4.94
CA LEU A 14 14.25 -22.84 -5.86
C LEU A 14 12.72 -22.93 -5.71
N ALA A 15 12.18 -24.12 -5.43
CA ALA A 15 10.76 -24.30 -5.16
C ALA A 15 10.34 -23.57 -3.87
N ASP A 16 11.17 -23.64 -2.83
CA ASP A 16 10.91 -22.95 -1.56
C ASP A 16 10.97 -21.43 -1.70
N THR A 17 12.00 -20.91 -2.38
CA THR A 17 12.14 -19.48 -2.68
C THR A 17 10.93 -18.94 -3.45
N ARG A 18 10.38 -19.70 -4.42
CA ARG A 18 9.15 -19.32 -5.13
C ARG A 18 7.93 -19.27 -4.22
N ARG A 19 7.79 -20.22 -3.28
CA ARG A 19 6.71 -20.19 -2.28
C ARG A 19 6.84 -18.99 -1.36
N ALA A 20 8.04 -18.71 -0.87
CA ALA A 20 8.33 -17.54 -0.04
C ALA A 20 7.98 -16.23 -0.76
N ARG A 21 8.40 -16.08 -2.03
CA ARG A 21 8.04 -14.91 -2.85
C ARG A 21 6.54 -14.78 -3.06
N LYS A 22 5.82 -15.88 -3.30
CA LYS A 22 4.36 -15.86 -3.44
C LYS A 22 3.68 -15.40 -2.13
N ALA A 23 4.17 -15.88 -0.99
CA ALA A 23 3.66 -15.47 0.32
C ALA A 23 3.93 -13.98 0.61
N GLU A 24 5.12 -13.48 0.27
CA GLU A 24 5.48 -12.06 0.38
C GLU A 24 4.55 -11.19 -0.50
N ASN A 25 4.35 -11.56 -1.76
CA ASN A 25 3.44 -10.84 -2.66
C ASN A 25 2.00 -10.81 -2.14
N ALA A 26 1.51 -11.92 -1.59
CA ALA A 26 0.16 -11.99 -1.01
C ALA A 26 0.03 -11.11 0.24
N ALA A 27 1.08 -11.01 1.07
CA ALA A 27 1.10 -10.08 2.20
C ALA A 27 1.14 -8.62 1.73
N ALA A 28 1.94 -8.29 0.71
CA ALA A 28 2.01 -6.95 0.14
C ALA A 28 0.65 -6.51 -0.48
N ALA A 29 -0.03 -7.39 -1.22
CA ALA A 29 -1.36 -7.13 -1.75
C ALA A 29 -2.39 -6.84 -0.63
N ARG A 30 -2.29 -7.54 0.51
CA ARG A 30 -3.13 -7.25 1.68
C ARG A 30 -2.82 -5.88 2.30
N VAL A 31 -1.56 -5.45 2.32
CA VAL A 31 -1.20 -4.09 2.77
C VAL A 31 -1.83 -3.03 1.85
N LEU A 32 -1.82 -3.22 0.52
CA LEU A 32 -2.49 -2.32 -0.42
C LEU A 32 -4.01 -2.29 -0.20
N ALA A 33 -4.64 -3.45 -0.01
CA ALA A 33 -6.07 -3.54 0.35
C ALA A 33 -6.38 -2.75 1.62
N ASN A 34 -5.59 -2.93 2.67
CA ASN A 34 -5.78 -2.22 3.93
C ASN A 34 -5.54 -0.71 3.78
N ALA A 35 -4.58 -0.28 2.94
CA ALA A 35 -4.36 1.13 2.65
C ALA A 35 -5.60 1.78 2.02
N VAL A 36 -6.27 1.08 1.08
CA VAL A 36 -7.52 1.55 0.47
C VAL A 36 -8.64 1.61 1.50
N GLN A 37 -8.81 0.59 2.34
CA GLN A 37 -9.84 0.60 3.39
C GLN A 37 -9.59 1.71 4.42
N TRP A 38 -8.33 1.91 4.81
CA TRP A 38 -7.94 2.98 5.71
C TRP A 38 -8.23 4.37 5.11
N ALA A 39 -7.85 4.59 3.85
CA ALA A 39 -8.13 5.83 3.14
C ALA A 39 -9.64 6.12 3.03
N ARG A 40 -10.48 5.10 2.83
CA ARG A 40 -11.94 5.26 2.81
C ARG A 40 -12.54 5.77 4.12
N LEU A 41 -11.92 5.42 5.26
CA LEU A 41 -12.35 5.91 6.58
C LEU A 41 -11.92 7.37 6.83
N HIS A 42 -11.00 7.89 6.01
CA HIS A 42 -10.35 9.19 6.21
C HIS A 42 -10.42 10.07 4.96
N VAL A 43 -11.50 9.93 4.19
CA VAL A 43 -11.81 10.83 3.07
C VAL A 43 -12.14 12.21 3.64
N VAL A 44 -11.58 13.25 3.03
CA VAL A 44 -11.91 14.64 3.34
C VAL A 44 -12.86 15.14 2.25
N GLU A 45 -14.12 15.40 2.63
CA GLU A 45 -15.20 15.77 1.70
C GLU A 45 -15.36 17.28 1.51
N ASP A 46 -14.88 18.10 2.45
CA ASP A 46 -15.08 19.55 2.46
C ASP A 46 -13.84 20.29 1.92
N LEU A 47 -14.03 21.00 0.81
CA LEU A 47 -13.03 21.82 0.12
C LEU A 47 -13.18 23.33 0.43
N ASP A 48 -14.22 23.75 1.16
CA ASP A 48 -14.57 25.17 1.30
C ASP A 48 -13.53 25.97 2.12
N ASP A 49 -12.55 25.30 2.74
CA ASP A 49 -11.43 25.90 3.49
C ASP A 49 -10.03 25.58 2.89
N ALA A 50 -9.94 25.04 1.67
CA ALA A 50 -8.67 24.55 1.07
C ALA A 50 -7.61 25.62 0.73
N SER A 51 -7.81 26.89 1.14
CA SER A 51 -6.97 28.04 0.76
C SER A 51 -6.55 28.93 1.94
N THR A 52 -6.26 28.40 3.13
CA THR A 52 -5.61 29.18 4.20
C THR A 52 -4.54 28.39 4.95
N VAL A 53 -3.33 28.33 4.37
CA VAL A 53 -2.14 27.78 5.06
C VAL A 53 -1.71 28.66 6.27
N LEU A 54 -2.30 29.86 6.46
CA LEU A 54 -1.87 30.83 7.48
C LEU A 54 -3.02 31.49 8.25
N VAL A 55 -4.14 30.79 8.50
CA VAL A 55 -5.11 31.22 9.52
C VAL A 55 -5.14 30.16 10.61
N GLU A 56 -5.03 30.60 11.87
CA GLU A 56 -5.02 29.81 13.11
C GLU A 56 -5.70 28.44 13.01
N GLY A 57 -4.93 27.35 13.01
CA GLY A 57 -5.48 26.02 13.36
C GLY A 57 -4.93 24.80 12.64
N GLY A 58 -4.17 24.91 11.54
CA GLY A 58 -3.52 23.75 10.88
C GLY A 58 -4.47 22.60 10.54
N ARG A 59 -5.62 22.92 9.91
CA ARG A 59 -6.66 21.94 9.58
C ARG A 59 -6.26 21.07 8.38
N ASP A 60 -6.61 19.79 8.45
CA ASP A 60 -6.36 18.82 7.38
C ASP A 60 -7.41 18.97 6.27
N THR A 61 -6.99 19.53 5.13
CA THR A 61 -7.84 19.73 3.95
C THR A 61 -7.79 18.55 2.98
N GLY A 62 -7.08 17.48 3.34
CA GLY A 62 -6.86 16.33 2.49
C GLY A 62 -5.87 16.58 1.36
N ILE A 63 -5.34 15.49 0.80
CA ILE A 63 -4.32 15.51 -0.24
C ILE A 63 -4.76 14.73 -1.48
N PRO A 64 -4.53 15.25 -2.71
CA PRO A 64 -4.75 14.52 -3.95
C PRO A 64 -3.59 13.55 -4.17
N ILE A 65 -3.61 12.44 -3.44
CA ILE A 65 -2.50 11.48 -3.39
C ILE A 65 -2.45 10.54 -4.61
N ALA A 66 -3.54 10.44 -5.36
CA ALA A 66 -3.67 9.65 -6.58
C ALA A 66 -4.30 10.48 -7.70
N GLY A 67 -4.37 9.92 -8.92
CA GLY A 67 -4.87 10.66 -10.08
C GLY A 67 -6.37 11.04 -10.00
N PRO A 68 -6.86 11.83 -10.97
CA PRO A 68 -8.25 12.31 -10.98
C PRO A 68 -9.28 11.19 -10.79
N GLY A 69 -10.29 11.45 -9.96
CA GLY A 69 -11.34 10.48 -9.60
C GLY A 69 -11.05 9.65 -8.34
N ALA A 70 -9.83 9.73 -7.78
CA ALA A 70 -9.55 9.25 -6.43
C ALA A 70 -9.96 10.31 -5.38
N PRO A 71 -10.37 9.89 -4.17
CA PRO A 71 -10.76 10.81 -3.11
C PRO A 71 -9.56 11.59 -2.57
N LEU A 72 -9.82 12.77 -1.99
CA LEU A 72 -8.87 13.44 -1.11
C LEU A 72 -8.84 12.71 0.23
N VAL A 73 -7.65 12.46 0.75
CA VAL A 73 -7.44 11.71 1.99
C VAL A 73 -6.66 12.57 2.96
N SER A 74 -6.97 12.47 4.25
CA SER A 74 -6.23 13.14 5.34
C SER A 74 -4.71 12.87 5.27
N ASP A 75 -3.89 13.91 5.31
CA ASP A 75 -2.42 13.77 5.33
C ASP A 75 -1.95 13.14 6.67
N PHE A 76 -2.65 13.42 7.77
CA PHE A 76 -2.39 12.81 9.06
C PHE A 76 -2.68 11.30 9.06
N ALA A 77 -3.81 10.88 8.46
CA ALA A 77 -4.16 9.48 8.33
C ALA A 77 -3.15 8.70 7.47
N VAL A 78 -2.58 9.34 6.45
CA VAL A 78 -1.50 8.76 5.63
C VAL A 78 -0.22 8.58 6.45
N ALA A 79 0.14 9.58 7.26
CA ALA A 79 1.30 9.50 8.16
C ALA A 79 1.11 8.40 9.23
N GLU A 80 -0.09 8.25 9.80
CA GLU A 80 -0.42 7.19 10.75
C GLU A 80 -0.27 5.80 10.12
N PHE A 81 -0.85 5.60 8.94
CA PHE A 81 -0.74 4.32 8.23
C PHE A 81 0.72 3.99 7.92
N ALA A 82 1.50 4.98 7.45
CA ALA A 82 2.93 4.82 7.18
C ALA A 82 3.70 4.36 8.42
N SER A 83 3.46 5.01 9.55
CA SER A 83 4.08 4.69 10.83
C SER A 83 3.73 3.26 11.28
N ALA A 84 2.47 2.86 11.15
CA ALA A 84 1.99 1.54 11.55
C ALA A 84 2.68 0.38 10.81
N ILE A 85 3.18 0.61 9.59
CA ILE A 85 3.91 -0.39 8.79
C ILE A 85 5.42 -0.12 8.69
N GLY A 86 5.95 0.80 9.52
CA GLY A 86 7.39 1.07 9.60
C GLY A 86 7.96 1.83 8.39
N LEU A 87 7.15 2.63 7.69
CA LEU A 87 7.59 3.47 6.58
C LEU A 87 7.79 4.93 7.00
N SER A 88 8.65 5.62 6.27
CA SER A 88 8.70 7.09 6.32
C SER A 88 7.39 7.70 5.80
N ALA A 89 7.07 8.93 6.20
CA ALA A 89 5.90 9.64 5.69
C ALA A 89 5.90 9.75 4.14
N ALA A 90 7.06 10.04 3.54
CA ALA A 90 7.20 10.10 2.08
C ALA A 90 6.94 8.73 1.41
N SER A 91 7.51 7.66 1.95
CA SER A 91 7.30 6.30 1.41
C SER A 91 5.85 5.83 1.60
N GLY A 92 5.24 6.13 2.75
CA GLY A 92 3.84 5.82 3.02
C GLY A 92 2.89 6.57 2.08
N ARG A 93 3.17 7.85 1.80
CA ARG A 93 2.42 8.62 0.81
C ARG A 93 2.47 7.98 -0.57
N THR A 94 3.65 7.55 -1.01
CA THR A 94 3.78 6.81 -2.28
C THR A 94 2.96 5.52 -2.27
N LEU A 95 3.03 4.73 -1.19
CA LEU A 95 2.31 3.46 -1.09
C LEU A 95 0.79 3.66 -1.12
N VAL A 96 0.26 4.58 -0.33
CA VAL A 96 -1.19 4.87 -0.31
C VAL A 96 -1.65 5.44 -1.64
N GLY A 97 -0.85 6.30 -2.28
CA GLY A 97 -1.12 6.81 -3.63
C GLY A 97 -1.22 5.70 -4.66
N LEU A 98 -0.27 4.76 -4.69
CA LEU A 98 -0.31 3.60 -5.58
C LEU A 98 -1.52 2.69 -5.29
N ALA A 99 -1.86 2.48 -4.02
CA ALA A 99 -3.01 1.67 -3.64
C ALA A 99 -4.32 2.27 -4.17
N LEU A 100 -4.51 3.58 -3.99
CA LEU A 100 -5.70 4.29 -4.48
C LEU A 100 -5.72 4.41 -6.01
N GLU A 101 -4.58 4.64 -6.64
CA GLU A 101 -4.45 4.63 -8.09
C GLU A 101 -4.90 3.28 -8.68
N LEU A 102 -4.41 2.17 -8.12
CA LEU A 102 -4.83 0.84 -8.54
C LEU A 102 -6.33 0.62 -8.33
N ALA A 103 -6.84 0.90 -7.14
CA ALA A 103 -8.24 0.62 -6.80
C ALA A 103 -9.26 1.51 -7.53
N HIS A 104 -8.91 2.76 -7.82
CA HIS A 104 -9.85 3.71 -8.44
C HIS A 104 -9.71 3.80 -9.96
N ARG A 105 -8.50 3.63 -10.50
CA ARG A 105 -8.20 3.94 -11.90
C ARG A 105 -7.75 2.74 -12.72
N LEU A 106 -7.25 1.69 -12.08
CA LEU A 106 -6.73 0.49 -12.77
C LEU A 106 -7.35 -0.81 -12.22
N PRO A 107 -8.70 -0.98 -12.22
CA PRO A 107 -9.36 -2.09 -11.55
C PRO A 107 -8.93 -3.48 -12.05
N LYS A 108 -8.64 -3.62 -13.36
CA LYS A 108 -8.11 -4.89 -13.90
C LYS A 108 -6.73 -5.23 -13.34
N LEU A 109 -5.88 -4.23 -13.11
CA LEU A 109 -4.57 -4.44 -12.50
C LEU A 109 -4.69 -4.67 -11.00
N TRP A 110 -5.61 -3.97 -10.33
CA TRP A 110 -5.97 -4.23 -8.95
C TRP A 110 -6.35 -5.70 -8.73
N ASP A 111 -7.29 -6.23 -9.52
CA ASP A 111 -7.71 -7.63 -9.40
C ASP A 111 -6.53 -8.58 -9.57
N ARG A 112 -5.65 -8.32 -10.56
CA ARG A 112 -4.45 -9.14 -10.78
C ARG A 112 -3.47 -9.08 -9.62
N VAL A 113 -3.26 -7.91 -9.01
CA VAL A 113 -2.41 -7.73 -7.83
C VAL A 113 -3.00 -8.50 -6.65
N GLN A 114 -4.30 -8.37 -6.41
CA GLN A 114 -4.99 -9.05 -5.30
C GLN A 114 -5.01 -10.57 -5.47
N ASP A 115 -5.12 -11.07 -6.71
CA ASP A 115 -5.06 -12.50 -7.03
C ASP A 115 -3.63 -13.06 -7.04
N GLY A 116 -2.61 -12.19 -6.96
CA GLY A 116 -1.21 -12.57 -7.10
C GLY A 116 -0.83 -13.05 -8.50
N SER A 117 -1.60 -12.67 -9.54
CA SER A 117 -1.38 -13.01 -10.96
C SER A 117 -0.48 -11.98 -11.66
N LEU A 118 0.62 -11.64 -10.99
CA LEU A 118 1.71 -10.83 -11.52
C LEU A 118 2.48 -11.73 -12.52
N ALA A 119 2.51 -11.32 -13.79
CA ALA A 119 3.10 -12.10 -14.87
C ALA A 119 4.60 -12.36 -14.65
#